data_AF-A0A4Q7ANC9-F1
#
_entry.id   AF-A0A4Q7ANC9-F1
#
_cell.length_a   1.000
_cell.length_b   1.000
_cell.length_c   1.000
_cell.angle_alpha   90.00
_cell.angle_beta   90.00
_cell.angle_gamma   90.00
#
_symmetry.space_group_name_H-M   'P 1'
#
loop_
_entity.id
_entity.type
_entity.pdbx_description
1 polymer ?
#
loop_
_entity_poly.entity_id
_entity_poly.type
_entity_poly.pdbx_seq_one_letter_code
_entity_poly.pdbx_strand_id
1 'polypeptide(L)'
;MPKTKLARISVTVPETTLNALDQKIVDQHYESRSQAIVDMINRHLIAAQEHTNAVMVGTLTLLYEVEHIQLRNQLIDLQQQFLAQVISSLHIQLDQQKILQVMLMQGASSELRHISQQFIALKGVTKGHLELMDAVMPPIPQND
;
A
#
# COMPACT_ATOMS: atom_id res chain seq x y z
N MET A 1 -17.88 -8.57 -19.95
CA MET A 1 -17.07 -7.44 -19.47
C MET A 1 -16.78 -6.51 -20.63
N PRO A 2 -16.97 -5.18 -20.50
CA PRO A 2 -16.64 -4.25 -21.58
C PRO A 2 -15.12 -4.32 -21.85
N LYS A 3 -14.74 -4.50 -23.11
CA LYS A 3 -13.32 -4.49 -23.52
C LYS A 3 -12.75 -3.08 -23.33
N THR A 4 -11.73 -2.93 -22.51
CA THR A 4 -10.99 -1.69 -22.34
C THR A 4 -10.43 -1.24 -23.68
N LYS A 5 -10.68 0.02 -24.08
CA LYS A 5 -10.12 0.58 -25.32
C LYS A 5 -8.61 0.76 -25.13
N LEU A 6 -7.81 0.14 -26.01
CA LEU A 6 -6.36 0.27 -26.02
C LEU A 6 -5.95 1.42 -26.95
N ALA A 7 -5.02 2.26 -26.50
CA ALA A 7 -4.36 3.27 -27.31
C ALA A 7 -2.96 2.78 -27.71
N ARG A 8 -2.55 3.02 -28.96
CA ARG A 8 -1.21 2.65 -29.45
C ARG A 8 -0.32 3.86 -29.52
N ILE A 9 0.86 3.76 -28.92
CA ILE A 9 1.89 4.79 -28.97
C ILE A 9 3.16 4.22 -29.62
N SER A 10 3.91 5.07 -30.33
CA SER A 10 5.24 4.77 -30.85
C SER A 10 6.23 5.71 -30.17
N VAL A 11 7.30 5.16 -29.61
CA VAL A 11 8.30 5.93 -28.86
C VAL A 11 9.67 5.66 -29.46
N THR A 12 10.44 6.71 -29.71
CA THR A 12 11.84 6.62 -30.13
C THR A 12 12.73 6.85 -28.91
N VAL A 13 13.64 5.92 -28.65
CA VAL A 13 14.60 5.98 -27.53
C VAL A 13 16.00 5.58 -28.02
N PRO A 14 17.07 5.97 -27.32
CA PRO A 14 18.40 5.44 -27.58
C PRO A 14 18.42 3.91 -27.48
N GLU A 15 19.23 3.27 -28.31
CA GLU A 15 19.38 1.80 -28.33
C GLU A 15 19.81 1.24 -26.97
N THR A 16 20.67 1.96 -26.26
CA THR A 16 21.10 1.61 -24.91
C THR A 16 19.93 1.55 -23.92
N THR A 17 18.95 2.45 -24.05
CA THR A 17 17.74 2.48 -23.22
C THR A 17 16.81 1.32 -23.55
N LEU A 18 16.67 0.98 -24.83
CA LEU A 18 15.88 -0.18 -25.25
C LEU A 18 16.47 -1.48 -24.70
N ASN A 19 17.80 -1.65 -24.80
CA ASN A 19 18.49 -2.83 -24.28
C ASN A 19 18.34 -2.96 -22.76
N ALA A 20 18.44 -1.84 -22.03
CA ALA A 20 18.22 -1.83 -20.59
C ALA A 20 16.78 -2.21 -20.21
N LEU A 21 15.79 -1.77 -21.00
CA LEU A 21 14.39 -2.15 -20.80
C LEU A 21 14.18 -3.65 -21.04
N ASP A 22 14.75 -4.20 -22.11
CA ASP A 22 14.65 -5.63 -22.42
C ASP A 22 15.26 -6.50 -21.34
N GLN A 23 16.42 -6.11 -20.80
CA GLN A 23 17.02 -6.82 -19.67
C GLN A 23 16.09 -6.83 -18.46
N LYS A 24 15.50 -5.68 -18.14
CA LYS A 24 14.59 -5.53 -17.01
C LYS A 24 13.30 -6.36 -17.18
N ILE A 25 12.82 -6.53 -18.41
CA ILE A 25 11.68 -7.39 -18.74
C ILE A 25 11.98 -8.84 -18.37
N VAL A 26 13.17 -9.33 -18.72
CA VAL A 26 13.62 -10.69 -18.39
C VAL A 26 13.76 -10.85 -16.88
N ASP A 27 14.48 -9.94 -16.23
CA ASP A 27 14.76 -10.03 -14.79
C ASP A 27 13.47 -10.03 -13.95
N GLN A 28 12.46 -9.25 -14.35
CA GLN A 28 11.19 -9.09 -13.63
C GLN A 28 10.06 -9.96 -14.18
N HIS A 29 10.34 -10.86 -15.12
CA HIS A 29 9.39 -11.86 -15.65
C HIS A 29 8.11 -11.24 -16.25
N TYR A 30 8.21 -10.09 -16.93
CA TYR A 30 7.07 -9.52 -17.63
C TYR A 30 6.74 -10.31 -18.90
N GLU A 31 5.45 -10.44 -19.23
CA GLU A 31 5.01 -11.17 -20.43
C GLU A 31 5.24 -10.37 -21.72
N SER A 32 5.34 -9.03 -21.64
CA SER A 32 5.61 -8.18 -22.81
C SER A 32 6.23 -6.83 -22.45
N ARG A 33 6.90 -6.21 -23.44
CA ARG A 33 7.36 -4.80 -23.37
C ARG A 33 6.23 -3.84 -23.01
N SER A 34 5.05 -4.04 -23.59
CA SER A 34 3.89 -3.20 -23.32
C SER A 34 3.45 -3.30 -21.86
N GLN A 35 3.45 -4.49 -21.27
CA GLN A 35 3.10 -4.68 -19.86
C GLN A 35 4.12 -4.00 -18.94
N ALA A 36 5.42 -4.19 -19.20
CA ALA A 36 6.48 -3.54 -18.41
C ALA A 36 6.43 -2.01 -18.50
N ILE A 37 6.21 -1.46 -19.71
CA ILE A 37 6.09 -0.02 -19.93
C ILE A 37 4.85 0.53 -19.23
N VAL A 38 3.70 -0.13 -19.34
CA VAL A 38 2.46 0.31 -18.66
C VAL A 38 2.65 0.29 -17.14
N ASP A 39 3.25 -0.77 -16.60
CA ASP A 39 3.52 -0.87 -15.16
C ASP A 39 4.50 0.22 -14.70
N MET A 40 5.57 0.49 -15.45
CA MET A 40 6.49 1.59 -15.15
C MET A 40 5.83 2.97 -15.24
N ILE A 41 4.97 3.20 -16.24
CA ILE A 41 4.19 4.44 -16.37
C ILE A 41 3.26 4.58 -15.17
N ASN A 42 2.51 3.54 -14.82
CA ASN A 42 1.63 3.55 -13.66
C ASN A 42 2.43 3.84 -12.40
N ARG A 43 3.49 3.09 -12.08
CA ARG A 43 4.40 3.38 -10.94
C ARG A 43 4.84 4.84 -10.86
N HIS A 44 5.14 5.46 -12.00
CA HIS A 44 5.52 6.87 -12.03
C HIS A 44 4.34 7.84 -11.87
N LEU A 45 3.18 7.56 -12.50
CA LEU A 45 1.96 8.34 -12.35
C LEU A 45 1.41 8.25 -10.93
N ILE A 46 1.55 7.11 -10.27
CA ILE A 46 1.21 6.88 -8.86
C ILE A 46 2.09 7.75 -7.96
N ALA A 47 3.41 7.74 -8.20
CA ALA A 47 4.33 8.61 -7.49
C ALA A 47 3.98 10.09 -7.68
N ALA A 48 3.47 10.49 -8.85
CA ALA A 48 2.95 11.84 -9.08
C ALA A 48 1.59 12.09 -8.39
N GLN A 49 0.73 11.07 -8.27
CA GLN A 49 -0.55 11.14 -7.58
C GLN A 49 -0.45 11.16 -6.05
N GLU A 50 0.70 10.80 -5.47
CA GLU A 50 0.99 11.03 -4.06
C GLU A 50 0.84 12.52 -3.68
N HIS A 51 0.93 13.44 -4.65
CA HIS A 51 0.71 14.88 -4.46
C HIS A 51 -0.77 15.33 -4.53
N THR A 52 -1.70 14.47 -4.95
CA THR A 52 -3.11 14.83 -5.19
C THR A 52 -4.10 14.36 -4.10
N ASN A 53 -3.62 13.74 -3.02
CA ASN A 53 -4.48 13.19 -1.96
C ASN A 53 -5.57 12.22 -2.49
N ALA A 54 -5.21 11.41 -3.49
CA ALA A 54 -6.11 10.43 -4.07
C ALA A 54 -6.47 9.34 -3.05
N VAL A 55 -7.62 8.68 -3.26
CA VAL A 55 -8.04 7.52 -2.47
C VAL A 55 -7.14 6.34 -2.86
N MET A 56 -6.42 5.81 -1.88
CA MET A 56 -5.47 4.71 -2.02
C MET A 56 -5.86 3.55 -1.11
N VAL A 57 -5.27 2.40 -1.37
CA VAL A 57 -5.23 1.27 -0.43
C VAL A 57 -3.83 1.18 0.16
N GLY A 58 -3.71 0.76 1.41
CA GLY A 58 -2.43 0.58 2.04
C GLY A 58 -2.38 -0.58 3.01
N THR A 59 -1.17 -1.01 3.34
CA THR A 59 -0.93 -1.90 4.47
C THR A 59 -0.08 -1.18 5.50
N LEU A 60 -0.57 -1.15 6.74
CA LEU A 60 0.21 -0.71 7.89
C LEU A 60 0.67 -1.94 8.64
N THR A 61 1.98 -2.18 8.61
CA THR A 61 2.62 -3.28 9.33
C THR A 61 3.25 -2.74 10.59
N LEU A 62 2.90 -3.29 11.76
CA LEU A 62 3.46 -2.97 13.06
C LEU A 62 4.13 -4.19 13.67
N LEU A 63 5.27 -3.99 14.32
CA LEU A 63 5.93 -4.96 15.18
C LEU A 63 5.95 -4.41 16.60
N TYR A 64 5.44 -5.17 17.56
CA TYR A 64 5.39 -4.75 18.96
C TYR A 64 5.44 -5.94 19.92
N GLU A 65 5.63 -5.66 21.21
CA GLU A 65 5.77 -6.68 22.25
C GLU A 65 4.47 -6.93 23.05
N VAL A 66 4.25 -8.20 23.42
CA VAL A 66 3.04 -8.70 24.13
C VAL A 66 2.93 -8.15 25.55
N GLU A 67 4.06 -7.85 26.19
CA GLU A 67 4.12 -7.40 27.59
C GLU A 67 3.43 -6.05 27.83
N HIS A 68 3.22 -5.26 26.78
CA HIS A 68 2.55 -3.97 26.84
C HIS A 68 1.02 -4.12 26.71
N ILE A 69 0.36 -4.51 27.80
CA ILE A 69 -1.12 -4.67 27.82
C ILE A 69 -1.82 -3.37 27.42
N GLN A 70 -1.36 -2.20 27.90
CA GLN A 70 -1.94 -0.90 27.50
C GLN A 70 -1.86 -0.65 25.99
N LEU A 71 -0.79 -1.11 25.32
CA LEU A 71 -0.62 -0.91 23.88
C LEU A 71 -1.73 -1.61 23.11
N ARG A 72 -2.11 -2.83 23.49
CA ARG A 72 -3.17 -3.57 22.79
C ARG A 72 -4.50 -2.84 22.86
N ASN A 73 -4.84 -2.25 24.01
CA ASN A 73 -6.06 -1.45 24.15
C ASN A 73 -5.98 -0.18 23.29
N GLN A 74 -4.86 0.54 23.34
CA GLN A 74 -4.66 1.74 22.51
C GLN A 74 -4.73 1.45 21.01
N LEU A 75 -4.20 0.31 20.57
CA LEU A 75 -4.32 -0.16 19.19
C LEU A 75 -5.77 -0.44 18.79
N ILE A 76 -6.57 -1.04 19.68
CA ILE A 76 -7.99 -1.29 19.43
C ILE A 76 -8.77 0.03 19.40
N ASP A 77 -8.52 0.93 20.35
CA ASP A 77 -9.19 2.23 20.43
C ASP A 77 -8.93 3.07 19.16
N LEU A 78 -7.69 3.10 18.68
CA LEU A 78 -7.35 3.78 17.42
C LEU A 78 -7.98 3.11 16.19
N GLN A 79 -8.03 1.78 16.14
CA GLN A 79 -8.74 1.08 15.06
C GLN A 79 -10.24 1.41 15.05
N GLN A 80 -10.87 1.51 16.22
CA GLN A 80 -12.27 1.92 16.35
C GLN A 80 -12.48 3.40 15.97
N GLN A 81 -11.53 4.27 16.33
CA GLN A 81 -11.57 5.69 15.93
C GLN A 81 -11.50 5.85 14.41
N PHE A 82 -10.72 5.01 13.72
CA PHE A 82 -10.54 5.05 12.26
C PHE A 82 -11.20 3.87 11.55
N LEU A 83 -12.38 3.46 12.02
CA LEU A 83 -13.10 2.28 11.51
C LEU A 83 -13.46 2.38 10.02
N ALA A 84 -13.63 3.58 9.49
CA ALA A 84 -13.87 3.79 8.06
C ALA A 84 -12.61 3.55 7.20
N GLN A 85 -11.42 3.78 7.76
CA GLN A 85 -10.15 3.64 7.05
C GLN A 85 -9.49 2.29 7.29
N VAL A 86 -9.64 1.68 8.47
CA VAL A 86 -9.08 0.36 8.80
C VAL A 86 -10.09 -0.72 8.42
N ILE A 87 -9.84 -1.39 7.28
CA ILE A 87 -10.73 -2.40 6.72
C ILE A 87 -10.61 -3.72 7.49
N SER A 88 -9.38 -4.13 7.77
CA SER A 88 -9.11 -5.37 8.47
C SER A 88 -7.75 -5.32 9.17
N SER A 89 -7.59 -6.14 10.18
CA SER A 89 -6.33 -6.28 10.90
C SER A 89 -6.02 -7.75 11.17
N LEU A 90 -4.87 -8.20 10.68
CA LEU A 90 -4.32 -9.52 10.96
C LEU A 90 -3.29 -9.42 12.08
N HIS A 91 -3.38 -10.29 13.08
CA HIS A 91 -2.43 -10.39 14.18
C HIS A 91 -1.70 -11.72 14.11
N ILE A 92 -0.37 -11.66 14.04
CA ILE A 92 0.50 -12.82 13.88
C ILE A 92 1.46 -12.84 15.07
N GLN A 93 1.35 -13.86 15.91
CA GLN A 93 2.34 -14.09 16.96
C GLN A 93 3.61 -14.68 16.33
N LEU A 94 4.71 -13.95 16.41
CA LEU A 94 6.01 -14.38 15.85
C LEU A 94 6.79 -15.26 16.84
N ASP A 95 6.74 -14.92 18.12
CA ASP A 95 7.34 -15.68 19.23
C ASP A 95 6.56 -15.43 20.54
N GLN A 96 7.14 -15.76 21.70
CA GLN A 96 6.48 -15.58 23.00
C GLN A 96 6.22 -14.12 23.37
N GLN A 97 7.00 -13.19 22.82
CA GLN A 97 6.99 -11.78 23.21
C GLN A 97 6.64 -10.85 22.05
N LYS A 98 6.67 -11.27 20.78
CA LYS A 98 6.49 -10.39 19.62
C LYS A 98 5.25 -10.70 18.81
N ILE A 99 4.56 -9.64 18.42
CA ILE A 99 3.43 -9.67 17.50
C ILE A 99 3.75 -8.81 16.28
N LEU A 100 3.50 -9.37 15.11
CA LEU A 100 3.38 -8.65 13.85
C LEU A 100 1.90 -8.42 13.58
N GLN A 101 1.49 -7.16 13.47
CA GLN A 101 0.14 -6.79 13.06
C GLN A 101 0.18 -6.19 11.67
N VAL A 102 -0.69 -6.64 10.78
CA VAL A 102 -0.83 -6.08 9.43
C VAL A 102 -2.26 -5.59 9.28
N MET A 103 -2.42 -4.28 9.14
CA MET A 103 -3.71 -3.63 8.92
C MET A 103 -3.88 -3.28 7.45
N LEU A 104 -4.98 -3.71 6.85
CA LEU A 104 -5.42 -3.24 5.54
C LEU A 104 -6.20 -1.95 5.72
N MET A 105 -5.80 -0.91 4.99
CA MET A 105 -6.37 0.41 5.09
C MET A 105 -6.82 0.95 3.73
N GLN A 106 -7.82 1.83 3.72
CA GLN A 106 -8.26 2.57 2.54
C GLN A 106 -8.67 3.99 2.92
N GLY A 107 -8.31 4.97 2.10
CA GLY A 107 -8.61 6.37 2.39
C GLY A 107 -7.75 7.31 1.56
N ALA A 108 -7.90 8.61 1.80
CA ALA A 108 -7.08 9.61 1.13
C ALA A 108 -5.61 9.44 1.58
N SER A 109 -4.65 9.53 0.65
CA SER A 109 -3.24 9.21 0.96
C SER A 109 -2.67 10.03 2.12
N SER A 110 -3.05 11.30 2.27
CA SER A 110 -2.61 12.13 3.40
C SER A 110 -3.21 11.67 4.72
N GLU A 111 -4.46 11.24 4.70
CA GLU A 111 -5.18 10.73 5.86
C GLU A 111 -4.59 9.41 6.33
N LEU A 112 -4.34 8.46 5.41
CA LEU A 112 -3.71 7.18 5.74
C LEU A 112 -2.31 7.36 6.34
N ARG A 113 -1.52 8.31 5.83
CA ARG A 113 -0.23 8.68 6.42
C ARG A 113 -0.41 9.22 7.83
N HIS A 114 -1.35 10.14 8.04
CA HIS A 114 -1.62 10.70 9.37
C HIS A 114 -2.02 9.62 10.38
N ILE A 115 -2.96 8.75 10.00
CA ILE A 115 -3.41 7.64 10.85
C ILE A 115 -2.24 6.73 11.18
N SER A 116 -1.44 6.34 10.17
CA SER A 116 -0.27 5.47 10.39
C SER A 116 0.73 6.04 11.39
N GLN A 117 0.96 7.35 11.38
CA GLN A 117 1.86 8.01 12.32
C GLN A 117 1.35 7.90 13.76
N GLN A 118 0.04 7.97 13.99
CA GLN A 118 -0.54 7.80 15.32
C GLN A 118 -0.35 6.38 15.85
N PHE A 119 -0.54 5.37 15.01
CA PHE A 119 -0.26 3.98 15.35
C PHE A 119 1.22 3.75 15.65
N ILE A 120 2.12 4.24 14.80
CA ILE A 120 3.57 4.06 14.93
C ILE A 120 4.10 4.78 16.18
N ALA A 121 3.49 5.90 16.58
CA ALA A 121 3.89 6.67 17.74
C ALA A 121 3.47 6.05 19.09
N LEU A 122 2.63 5.01 19.09
CA LEU A 122 2.23 4.35 20.34
C LEU A 122 3.43 3.72 21.05
N LYS A 123 3.50 3.94 22.36
CA LYS A 123 4.56 3.39 23.20
C LYS A 123 4.48 1.86 23.21
N GLY A 124 5.57 1.20 22.82
CA GLY A 124 5.67 -0.25 22.72
C GLY A 124 5.62 -0.77 21.29
N VAL A 125 5.32 0.08 20.30
CA VAL A 125 5.59 -0.23 18.89
C VAL A 125 7.10 -0.14 18.64
N THR A 126 7.68 -1.25 18.21
CA THR A 126 9.12 -1.38 17.92
C THR A 126 9.45 -0.93 16.49
N LYS A 127 8.58 -1.28 15.53
CA LYS A 127 8.69 -0.86 14.13
C LYS A 127 7.30 -0.66 13.55
N GLY A 128 7.16 0.28 12.64
CA GLY A 128 6.02 0.31 11.77
C GLY A 128 6.33 0.86 10.38
N HIS A 129 5.61 0.35 9.38
CA HIS A 129 5.79 0.68 7.97
C HIS A 129 4.43 0.78 7.31
N LEU A 130 4.19 1.89 6.61
CA LEU A 130 3.02 2.07 5.75
C LEU A 130 3.46 1.90 4.30
N GLU A 131 2.87 0.93 3.62
CA GLU A 131 2.94 0.78 2.18
C GLU A 131 1.63 1.28 1.56
N LEU A 132 1.70 2.10 0.51
CA LEU A 132 0.53 2.59 -0.22
C LEU A 132 0.55 2.07 -1.66
N MET A 133 -0.64 1.79 -2.19
CA MET A 133 -0.86 1.27 -3.53
C MET A 133 -2.00 2.06 -4.19
N ASP A 134 -1.88 2.29 -5.50
CA ASP A 134 -2.91 2.95 -6.33
C ASP A 134 -4.02 2.01 -6.78
N ALA A 135 -4.27 0.96 -6.01
CA ALA A 135 -5.38 0.08 -6.25
C ALA A 135 -6.64 0.72 -5.66
N VAL A 136 -7.68 0.89 -6.48
CA VAL A 136 -9.01 1.23 -5.97
C VAL A 136 -9.66 -0.08 -5.54
N MET A 137 -9.73 -0.35 -4.23
CA MET A 137 -10.71 -1.31 -3.72
C MET A 137 -12.10 -0.75 -4.04
N PRO A 138 -13.03 -1.54 -4.62
CA PRO A 138 -14.41 -1.09 -4.77
C PRO A 138 -14.93 -0.60 -3.42
N PRO A 139 -15.64 0.55 -3.38
CA PRO A 139 -16.10 1.12 -2.12
C PRO A 139 -16.87 0.08 -1.33
N ILE A 140 -16.47 -0.12 -0.06
CA ILE A 140 -17.21 -0.96 0.86
C ILE A 140 -18.57 -0.28 1.06
N PRO A 141 -19.71 -0.96 0.83
CA PRO A 141 -21.01 -0.39 1.12
C PRO A 141 -21.04 0.04 2.59
N GLN A 142 -21.35 1.30 2.86
CA GLN A 142 -21.64 1.73 4.22
C GLN A 142 -22.94 1.05 4.63
N ASN A 143 -22.96 0.39 5.79
CA ASN A 143 -24.23 -0.03 6.39
C ASN A 143 -24.94 1.21 6.90
N ASP A 144 -26.15 1.47 6.39
CA ASP A 144 -27.10 2.45 6.92
C ASP A 144 -27.49 2.12 8.38
#